data_AF-A0A832D353-F1
#
_entry.id   AF-A0A832D353-F1
#
_cell.length_a   1.000
_cell.length_b   1.000
_cell.length_c   1.000
_cell.angle_alpha   90.00
_cell.angle_beta   90.00
_cell.angle_gamma   90.00
#
_symmetry.space_group_name_H-M   'P 1'
#
loop_
_entity.id
_entity.type
_entity.pdbx_description
1 polymer ?
#
loop_
_entity_poly.entity_id
_entity_poly.type
_entity_poly.pdbx_seq_one_letter_code
_entity_poly.pdbx_strand_id
1 'polypeptide(L)'
;MTGPIYLDVGGNRFNIQSDSGLLEIAGLSQYIGSLTGARSYVFSGGGDHLVTGPILNSTNGAPIGLYKTGSGTLTLAATNTFTGPISNMAGILRINGTGLKFEHFHPGWYS
;
A
#
# COMPACT_ATOMS: atom_id res chain seq x y z
N MET A 1 -14.00 -5.90 -3.62
CA MET A 1 -13.47 -6.99 -4.49
C MET A 1 -12.82 -8.08 -3.63
N THR A 2 -13.20 -9.35 -3.80
CA THR A 2 -12.88 -10.45 -2.85
C THR A 2 -11.92 -11.52 -3.39
N GLY A 3 -11.68 -11.59 -4.70
CA GLY A 3 -10.67 -12.47 -5.30
C GLY A 3 -9.26 -11.90 -5.21
N PRO A 4 -8.20 -12.73 -5.28
CA PRO A 4 -6.83 -12.25 -5.26
C PRO A 4 -6.53 -11.34 -6.46
N ILE A 5 -5.66 -10.36 -6.22
CA ILE A 5 -5.14 -9.45 -7.24
C ILE A 5 -3.68 -9.82 -7.49
N TYR A 6 -3.43 -10.42 -8.65
CA TYR A 6 -2.08 -10.70 -9.14
C TYR A 6 -1.64 -9.65 -10.14
N LEU A 7 -0.42 -9.17 -9.98
CA LEU A 7 0.19 -8.14 -10.80
C LEU A 7 1.40 -8.76 -11.52
N ASP A 8 1.33 -8.93 -12.84
CA ASP A 8 2.21 -9.87 -13.56
C ASP A 8 3.11 -9.19 -14.63
N VAL A 9 2.67 -8.11 -15.29
CA VAL A 9 3.46 -7.39 -16.32
C VAL A 9 3.22 -5.88 -16.37
N GLY A 10 4.27 -5.12 -16.71
CA GLY A 10 4.22 -3.69 -17.02
C GLY A 10 4.20 -2.73 -15.81
N GLY A 11 4.64 -1.49 -16.05
CA GLY A 11 4.56 -0.37 -15.11
C GLY A 11 5.40 -0.49 -13.82
N ASN A 12 5.71 0.65 -13.21
CA ASN A 12 6.29 0.70 -11.86
C ASN A 12 5.25 1.16 -10.82
N ARG A 13 4.01 1.41 -11.25
CA ARG A 13 2.92 1.92 -10.39
C ARG A 13 1.63 1.15 -10.61
N PHE A 14 1.00 0.77 -9.49
CA PHE A 14 -0.35 0.21 -9.43
C PHE A 14 -1.29 1.30 -8.91
N ASN A 15 -1.96 2.00 -9.82
CA ASN A 15 -2.86 3.10 -9.47
C ASN A 15 -4.22 2.55 -9.06
N ILE A 16 -4.66 2.93 -7.87
CA ILE A 16 -5.96 2.60 -7.30
C ILE A 16 -6.61 3.94 -6.96
N GLN A 17 -7.66 4.28 -7.69
CA GLN A 17 -8.34 5.56 -7.55
C GLN A 17 -9.78 5.34 -7.09
N SER A 18 -10.19 6.13 -6.10
CA SER A 18 -11.59 6.29 -5.69
C SER A 18 -11.89 7.78 -5.57
N ASP A 19 -12.77 8.31 -6.42
CA ASP A 19 -13.10 9.74 -6.42
C ASP A 19 -14.18 10.11 -5.39
N SER A 20 -15.02 9.15 -5.01
CA SER A 20 -16.05 9.30 -3.98
C SER A 20 -16.47 7.93 -3.42
N GLY A 21 -17.13 7.92 -2.26
CA GLY A 21 -17.59 6.68 -1.63
C GLY A 21 -16.45 5.82 -1.10
N LEU A 22 -16.70 4.52 -0.92
CA LEU A 22 -15.74 3.55 -0.39
C LEU A 22 -15.37 2.50 -1.45
N LEU A 23 -14.07 2.36 -1.72
CA LEU A 23 -13.53 1.24 -2.49
C LEU A 23 -12.92 0.21 -1.54
N GLU A 24 -13.49 -1.00 -1.50
CA GLU A 24 -12.98 -2.11 -0.68
C GLU A 24 -12.17 -3.13 -1.48
N ILE A 25 -10.96 -3.43 -1.00
CA ILE A 25 -10.05 -4.47 -1.49
C ILE A 25 -9.88 -5.53 -0.42
N ALA A 26 -10.64 -6.62 -0.54
CA ALA A 26 -10.66 -7.73 0.41
C ALA A 26 -9.77 -8.90 -0.01
N GLY A 27 -9.42 -8.99 -1.30
CA GLY A 27 -8.48 -9.98 -1.81
C GLY A 27 -7.03 -9.67 -1.47
N LEU A 28 -6.22 -10.72 -1.32
CA LEU A 28 -4.76 -10.61 -1.27
C LEU A 28 -4.24 -9.93 -2.53
N SER A 29 -3.27 -9.05 -2.38
CA SER A 29 -2.61 -8.33 -3.48
C SER A 29 -1.12 -8.68 -3.51
N GLN A 30 -0.63 -9.17 -4.66
CA GLN A 30 0.77 -9.58 -4.81
C GLN A 30 1.31 -9.33 -6.21
N TYR A 31 2.54 -8.82 -6.29
CA TYR A 31 3.29 -8.77 -7.54
C TYR A 31 3.97 -10.12 -7.81
N ILE A 32 3.63 -10.72 -8.95
CA ILE A 32 4.11 -12.05 -9.37
C ILE A 32 4.89 -12.02 -10.70
N GLY A 33 5.12 -10.83 -11.26
CA GLY A 33 5.83 -10.67 -12.51
C GLY A 33 7.31 -11.02 -12.47
N SER A 34 7.99 -10.99 -13.62
CA SER A 34 9.40 -11.37 -13.75
C SER A 34 10.40 -10.23 -13.53
N LEU A 35 9.97 -8.98 -13.72
CA LEU A 35 10.85 -7.81 -13.61
C LEU A 35 11.17 -7.52 -12.13
N THR A 36 12.38 -7.04 -11.79
CA THR A 36 12.82 -6.87 -10.38
C THR A 36 12.96 -5.41 -9.89
N GLY A 37 12.68 -4.42 -10.72
CA GLY A 37 12.64 -3.01 -10.33
C GLY A 37 11.67 -2.67 -9.17
N ALA A 38 11.68 -1.43 -8.68
CA ALA A 38 10.73 -1.03 -7.64
C ALA A 38 9.30 -0.92 -8.20
N ARG A 39 8.32 -1.33 -7.41
CA ARG A 39 6.88 -1.16 -7.68
C ARG A 39 6.24 -0.38 -6.56
N SER A 40 5.21 0.38 -6.90
CA SER A 40 4.50 1.17 -5.91
C SER A 40 3.00 1.10 -6.11
N TYR A 41 2.27 0.78 -5.05
CA TYR A 41 0.84 1.07 -5.00
C TYR A 41 0.63 2.57 -4.88
N VAL A 42 -0.31 3.13 -5.63
CA VAL A 42 -0.67 4.55 -5.57
C VAL A 42 -2.16 4.62 -5.30
N PHE A 43 -2.52 5.04 -4.10
CA PHE A 43 -3.92 5.26 -3.71
C PHE A 43 -4.25 6.75 -3.89
N SER A 44 -5.29 7.07 -4.65
CA SER A 44 -5.62 8.45 -5.05
C SER A 44 -7.13 8.74 -5.06
N GLY A 45 -7.48 10.03 -5.18
CA GLY A 45 -8.87 10.49 -5.26
C GLY A 45 -9.44 10.99 -3.92
N GLY A 46 -10.68 11.47 -3.97
CA GLY A 46 -11.39 12.03 -2.82
C GLY A 46 -12.18 11.01 -2.00
N GLY A 47 -12.42 9.82 -2.55
CA GLY A 47 -13.10 8.70 -1.90
C GLY A 47 -12.17 7.87 -1.01
N ASP A 48 -12.78 7.12 -0.11
CA ASP A 48 -12.09 6.27 0.84
C ASP A 48 -11.72 4.91 0.23
N HIS A 49 -10.66 4.33 0.78
CA HIS A 49 -10.13 3.03 0.40
C HIS A 49 -9.99 2.18 1.66
N LEU A 50 -10.58 0.98 1.63
CA LEU A 50 -10.46 -0.01 2.70
C LEU A 50 -9.78 -1.27 2.15
N VAL A 51 -8.59 -1.57 2.66
CA VAL A 51 -7.80 -2.73 2.26
C VAL A 51 -7.85 -3.78 3.37
N THR A 52 -8.78 -4.71 3.24
CA THR A 52 -9.03 -5.84 4.16
C THR A 52 -8.29 -7.11 3.76
N GLY A 53 -7.79 -7.19 2.52
CA GLY A 53 -6.85 -8.22 2.06
C GLY A 53 -5.39 -7.76 2.20
N PRO A 54 -4.43 -8.68 2.42
CA PRO A 54 -3.03 -8.31 2.62
C PRO A 54 -2.35 -7.87 1.32
N ILE A 55 -1.54 -6.83 1.39
CA ILE A 55 -0.54 -6.50 0.36
C ILE A 55 0.76 -7.22 0.74
N LEU A 56 1.20 -8.14 -0.13
CA LEU A 56 2.38 -8.96 0.10
C LEU A 56 3.64 -8.42 -0.58
N ASN A 57 4.80 -8.90 -0.11
CA ASN A 57 6.03 -8.86 -0.91
C ASN A 57 5.82 -9.53 -2.28
N SER A 58 6.58 -9.05 -3.26
CA SER A 58 6.68 -9.72 -4.55
C SER A 58 7.23 -11.14 -4.42
N THR A 59 6.88 -12.02 -5.36
CA THR A 59 7.44 -13.37 -5.43
C THR A 59 8.86 -13.41 -5.97
N ASN A 60 9.32 -12.31 -6.58
CA ASN A 60 10.61 -12.23 -7.28
C ASN A 60 11.62 -11.27 -6.64
N GLY A 61 11.32 -10.74 -5.45
CA GLY A 61 12.21 -9.83 -4.72
C GLY A 61 12.16 -8.36 -5.18
N ALA A 62 11.31 -8.00 -6.15
CA ALA A 62 11.02 -6.61 -6.47
C ALA A 62 10.54 -5.83 -5.23
N PRO A 63 11.15 -4.68 -4.88
CA PRO A 63 10.68 -3.85 -3.78
C PRO A 63 9.25 -3.38 -4.01
N ILE A 64 8.39 -3.54 -3.01
CA ILE A 64 6.99 -3.08 -3.03
C ILE A 64 6.83 -1.92 -2.05
N GLY A 65 6.51 -0.73 -2.56
CA GLY A 65 6.21 0.47 -1.78
C GLY A 65 4.78 0.96 -1.95
N LEU A 66 4.43 2.04 -1.25
CA LEU A 66 3.10 2.62 -1.23
C LEU A 66 3.14 4.15 -1.18
N TYR A 67 2.34 4.78 -2.05
CA TYR A 67 2.04 6.21 -2.02
C TYR A 67 0.56 6.41 -1.74
N LYS A 68 0.24 7.21 -0.72
CA LYS A 68 -1.10 7.73 -0.48
C LYS A 68 -1.17 9.18 -0.94
N THR A 69 -2.05 9.46 -1.88
CA THR A 69 -2.32 10.76 -2.49
C THR A 69 -3.83 11.05 -2.46
N GLY A 70 -4.26 12.22 -2.90
CA GLY A 70 -5.67 12.62 -2.84
C GLY A 70 -6.18 12.86 -1.41
N SER A 71 -7.37 13.45 -1.29
CA SER A 71 -7.91 13.90 -0.01
C SER A 71 -8.59 12.81 0.82
N GLY A 72 -8.94 11.66 0.23
CA GLY A 72 -9.64 10.58 0.92
C GLY A 72 -8.80 9.84 1.98
N THR A 73 -9.40 8.86 2.63
CA THR A 73 -8.74 7.99 3.62
C THR A 73 -8.33 6.65 3.02
N LEU A 74 -7.11 6.22 3.25
CA LEU A 74 -6.68 4.84 3.03
C LEU A 74 -6.55 4.12 4.36
N THR A 75 -7.30 3.03 4.53
CA THR A 75 -7.19 2.13 5.69
C THR A 75 -6.58 0.80 5.27
N LEU A 76 -5.39 0.48 5.80
CA LEU A 76 -4.77 -0.83 5.71
C LEU A 76 -5.18 -1.65 6.94
N ALA A 77 -6.13 -2.56 6.78
CA ALA A 77 -6.71 -3.35 7.86
C ALA A 77 -6.11 -4.77 8.00
N ALA A 78 -5.48 -5.28 6.94
CA ALA A 78 -4.84 -6.60 6.92
C ALA A 78 -3.39 -6.59 7.45
N THR A 79 -2.84 -7.77 7.71
CA THR A 79 -1.39 -7.95 7.93
C THR A 79 -0.65 -7.83 6.61
N ASN A 80 0.07 -6.71 6.41
CA ASN A 80 0.83 -6.47 5.18
C ASN A 80 2.28 -6.89 5.38
N THR A 81 2.92 -7.42 4.33
CA THR A 81 4.31 -7.89 4.43
C THR A 81 5.29 -7.10 3.57
N PHE A 82 4.82 -6.20 2.70
CA PHE A 82 5.71 -5.36 1.90
C PHE A 82 6.62 -4.51 2.79
N THR A 83 7.89 -4.41 2.41
CA THR A 83 8.93 -3.73 3.20
C THR A 83 9.43 -2.44 2.57
N GLY A 84 8.97 -2.11 1.36
CA GLY A 84 9.32 -0.86 0.71
C GLY A 84 8.69 0.36 1.39
N PRO A 85 9.11 1.57 0.97
CA PRO A 85 8.72 2.80 1.63
C PRO A 85 7.22 3.06 1.53
N ILE A 86 6.69 3.67 2.59
CA ILE A 86 5.31 4.19 2.66
C ILE A 86 5.40 5.71 2.73
N SER A 87 4.74 6.40 1.80
CA SER A 87 4.68 7.85 1.78
C SER A 87 3.22 8.32 1.78
N ASN A 88 2.82 9.05 2.81
CA ASN A 88 1.53 9.73 2.88
C ASN A 88 1.70 11.18 2.43
N MET A 89 1.35 11.46 1.18
CA MET A 89 1.53 12.78 0.55
C MET A 89 0.30 13.67 0.72
N ALA A 90 -0.91 13.09 0.84
CA ALA A 90 -2.15 13.82 1.06
C ALA A 90 -3.25 12.92 1.67
N GLY A 91 -4.20 13.54 2.37
CA GLY A 91 -5.31 12.87 3.04
C GLY A 91 -4.84 12.06 4.25
N ILE A 92 -5.58 10.99 4.57
CA ILE A 92 -5.33 10.17 5.76
C ILE A 92 -4.83 8.79 5.34
N LEU A 93 -3.73 8.36 5.95
CA LEU A 93 -3.28 6.97 5.95
C LEU A 93 -3.49 6.38 7.34
N ARG A 94 -4.33 5.35 7.44
CA ARG A 94 -4.61 4.62 8.67
C ARG A 94 -4.10 3.19 8.54
N ILE A 95 -3.23 2.79 9.45
CA ILE A 95 -2.67 1.44 9.51
C ILE A 95 -3.24 0.76 10.76
N ASN A 96 -4.28 -0.05 10.56
CA ASN A 96 -4.93 -0.83 11.62
C ASN A 96 -4.40 -2.27 11.68
N GLY A 97 -3.86 -2.77 10.57
CA GLY A 97 -3.23 -4.07 10.49
C GLY A 97 -1.79 -4.10 11.02
N THR A 98 -1.15 -5.25 10.92
CA THR A 98 0.23 -5.49 11.41
C THR A 98 1.23 -5.68 10.27
N GLY A 99 2.51 -5.88 10.59
CA GLY A 99 3.56 -6.28 9.64
C GLY A 99 4.33 -5.15 8.98
N LEU A 100 3.87 -3.90 9.12
CA LEU A 100 4.59 -2.71 8.70
C LEU A 100 5.37 -2.13 9.87
N LYS A 101 6.66 -1.85 9.69
CA LYS A 101 7.49 -1.16 10.68
C LYS A 101 7.50 0.33 10.39
N PHE A 102 7.14 1.14 11.39
CA PHE A 102 7.39 2.58 11.38
C PHE A 102 8.76 2.81 12.03
N GLU A 103 9.81 2.96 11.23
CA GLU A 103 11.11 3.35 11.76
C GLU A 103 11.11 4.88 11.92
N HIS A 104 10.86 5.40 13.14
CA HIS A 104 11.52 6.58 13.75
C HIS A 104 10.96 6.91 15.15
N PHE A 105 11.72 6.61 16.22
CA PHE A 105 11.83 7.47 17.41
C PHE A 105 13.31 7.54 17.80
N HIS A 106 13.96 8.69 17.63
CA HIS A 106 15.27 8.96 18.23
C HIS A 106 15.00 9.72 19.55
N PRO A 107 14.94 9.05 20.71
CA PRO A 107 14.90 9.76 21.99
C PRO A 107 16.33 10.24 22.27
N GLY A 108 16.66 11.46 21.85
CA GLY A 108 18.05 11.94 21.87
C GLY A 108 18.26 13.44 22.10
N TRP A 109 17.29 14.17 22.65
CA TRP A 109 17.51 15.58 23.02
C TRP A 109 17.38 15.77 24.53
N TYR A 110 18.50 15.65 25.27
CA TYR A 110 18.97 16.65 26.24
C TYR A 110 20.30 16.19 26.88
N SER A 111 21.38 16.93 26.63
CA SER A 111 22.49 17.15 27.57
C SER A 111 23.00 18.56 27.38
#